data_AF-A0A834ET65-F1
#
_entry.id   AF-A0A834ET65-F1
#
_cell.length_a   1.000
_cell.length_b   1.000
_cell.length_c   1.000
_cell.angle_alpha   90.00
_cell.angle_beta   90.00
_cell.angle_gamma   90.00
#
_symmetry.space_group_name_H-M   'P 1'
#
loop_
_entity.id
_entity.type
_entity.pdbx_description
1 polymer ?
#
loop_
_entity_poly.entity_id
_entity_poly.type
_entity_poly.pdbx_seq_one_letter_code
_entity_poly.pdbx_strand_id
1 'polypeptide(L)'
;MASWKQKYEPLGLDAAGIEDAITAVGSFILKANELLQVIDSSMKNFKAFFRWLYVAMLRMTEDHVLPELNKMTQKDITFVAEFLTEHFNEAPDLYNRKGKYFNVERVGQYLKDEDDDLVSPPNTEGNQWYDFLQNSSHLKESPLLFPYYPRKSLHFVKRRMENIIDQCLQKPADVIGKSMNQAICIPLYKDTRSEDSARRLYKFPFLWNNKTSNLHYLLFTILEDSLYKMCILRRPTDISQSVSNGLIAVKFGSFTYATTEKVRRSTYSCLDAQFYDDETVTVVLRDAVGREGRDRLLVQLPLSSVYSREDCAEYQFTGTYSARLDEQRTAIPTRTMHFEKHWRLLESMKAQYVAGNGFRKVSCVLSSNLRHVRVFEMDIDDEWELDESSDEDEEAAAKPVKIKEEVLSESEAENPSADAADLAPEMVVKVEKLDPELDP
;
A
#
# COMPACT_ATOMS: atom_id res chain seq x y z
N MET A 1 -25.49 13.87 -12.97
CA MET A 1 -24.35 13.39 -13.80
C MET A 1 -24.78 12.23 -14.69
N ALA A 2 -25.30 11.12 -14.15
CA ALA A 2 -25.69 9.95 -14.95
C ALA A 2 -26.74 10.23 -16.04
N SER A 3 -27.62 11.23 -15.85
CA SER A 3 -28.56 11.65 -16.90
C SER A 3 -27.89 12.26 -18.14
N TRP A 4 -26.64 12.75 -18.03
CA TRP A 4 -25.83 13.23 -19.16
C TRP A 4 -25.09 12.08 -19.82
N LYS A 5 -25.85 11.25 -20.54
CA LYS A 5 -25.36 10.01 -21.17
C LYS A 5 -24.12 10.21 -22.04
N GLN A 6 -24.10 11.26 -22.87
CA GLN A 6 -22.96 11.54 -23.77
C GLN A 6 -21.61 11.63 -23.06
N LYS A 7 -21.56 12.10 -21.81
CA LYS A 7 -20.31 12.23 -21.03
C LYS A 7 -20.05 11.07 -20.09
N TYR A 8 -21.09 10.49 -19.49
CA TYR A 8 -20.95 9.59 -18.35
C TYR A 8 -21.32 8.13 -18.64
N GLU A 9 -22.04 7.86 -19.72
CA GLU A 9 -22.30 6.49 -20.17
C GLU A 9 -21.00 5.75 -20.54
N PRO A 10 -20.01 6.37 -21.24
CA PRO A 10 -18.72 5.73 -21.49
C PRO A 10 -17.91 5.46 -20.21
N LEU A 11 -18.19 6.16 -19.12
CA LEU A 11 -17.57 5.96 -17.82
C LEU A 11 -18.29 4.88 -16.98
N GLY A 12 -19.37 4.28 -17.50
CA GLY A 12 -20.11 3.21 -16.82
C GLY A 12 -21.08 3.69 -15.75
N LEU A 13 -21.42 4.99 -15.70
CA LEU A 13 -22.42 5.53 -14.77
C LEU A 13 -23.83 5.19 -15.23
N ASP A 14 -24.48 4.30 -14.49
CA ASP A 14 -25.84 3.83 -14.75
C ASP A 14 -26.89 4.72 -14.09
N ALA A 15 -27.72 5.39 -14.89
CA ALA A 15 -28.80 6.22 -14.35
C ALA A 15 -29.85 5.39 -13.60
N ALA A 16 -30.22 4.22 -14.13
CA ALA A 16 -31.23 3.37 -13.51
C ALA A 16 -30.72 2.78 -12.19
N GLY A 17 -29.47 2.29 -12.17
CA GLY A 17 -28.84 1.80 -10.95
C GLY A 17 -28.74 2.87 -9.86
N ILE A 18 -28.46 4.13 -10.23
CA ILE A 18 -28.44 5.24 -9.26
C ILE A 18 -29.85 5.58 -8.77
N GLU A 19 -30.87 5.56 -9.62
CA GLU A 19 -32.27 5.74 -9.21
C GLU A 19 -32.70 4.63 -8.22
N ASP A 20 -32.34 3.38 -8.49
CA ASP A 20 -32.54 2.25 -7.58
C ASP A 20 -31.80 2.43 -6.25
N ALA A 21 -30.57 2.96 -6.28
CA ALA A 21 -29.84 3.28 -5.07
C ALA A 21 -30.53 4.39 -4.25
N ILE A 22 -31.04 5.43 -4.91
CA ILE A 22 -31.79 6.52 -4.25
C ILE A 22 -33.05 5.97 -3.58
N THR A 23 -33.80 5.11 -4.28
CA THR A 23 -35.01 4.50 -3.70
C THR A 23 -34.68 3.58 -2.53
N ALA A 24 -33.60 2.79 -2.61
CA ALA A 24 -33.14 1.93 -1.52
C ALA A 24 -32.69 2.73 -0.28
N VAL A 25 -32.00 3.86 -0.47
CA VAL A 25 -31.65 4.79 0.61
C VAL A 25 -32.92 5.40 1.23
N GLY A 26 -33.89 5.79 0.40
CA GLY A 26 -35.20 6.25 0.88
C GLY A 26 -35.92 5.22 1.74
N SER A 27 -35.95 3.95 1.31
CA SER A 27 -36.50 2.83 2.08
C SER A 27 -35.77 2.63 3.42
N PHE A 28 -34.44 2.76 3.42
CA PHE A 28 -33.63 2.66 4.64
C PHE A 28 -33.95 3.79 5.63
N ILE A 29 -34.08 5.03 5.16
CA ILE A 29 -34.46 6.18 5.99
C ILE A 29 -35.86 6.00 6.59
N LEU A 30 -36.82 5.52 5.78
CA LEU A 30 -38.17 5.20 6.28
C LEU A 30 -38.12 4.14 7.39
N LYS A 31 -37.29 3.10 7.21
CA LYS A 31 -37.12 2.05 8.21
C LYS A 31 -36.43 2.54 9.48
N ALA A 32 -35.48 3.46 9.35
CA ALA A 32 -34.85 4.12 10.50
C ALA A 32 -35.85 5.01 11.26
N ASN A 33 -36.74 5.70 10.56
CA ASN A 33 -37.80 6.49 11.19
C ASN A 33 -38.83 5.60 11.91
N GLU A 34 -39.21 4.46 11.31
CA GLU A 34 -40.04 3.45 11.96
C GLU A 34 -39.38 2.91 13.25
N LEU A 35 -38.08 2.61 13.20
CA LEU A 35 -37.31 2.23 14.40
C LEU A 35 -37.37 3.32 15.47
N LEU A 36 -37.21 4.59 15.09
CA LEU A 36 -37.29 5.70 16.04
C LEU A 36 -38.67 5.81 16.70
N GLN A 37 -39.75 5.59 15.96
CA GLN A 37 -41.12 5.53 16.51
C GLN A 37 -41.30 4.35 17.48
N VAL A 38 -40.76 3.18 17.15
CA VAL A 38 -40.79 2.00 18.02
C VAL A 38 -39.99 2.25 19.31
N ILE A 39 -38.83 2.90 19.22
CA ILE A 39 -38.03 3.28 20.38
C ILE A 39 -38.81 4.26 21.28
N ASP A 40 -39.41 5.32 20.72
CA ASP A 40 -40.16 6.31 21.50
C ASP A 40 -41.39 5.69 22.18
N SER A 41 -42.15 4.87 21.46
CA SER A 41 -43.29 4.13 22.02
C SER A 41 -42.85 3.16 23.13
N SER A 42 -41.82 2.36 22.88
CA SER A 42 -41.31 1.41 23.86
C SER A 42 -40.75 2.13 25.10
N MET A 43 -40.03 3.24 24.93
CA MET A 43 -39.48 4.02 26.05
C MET A 43 -40.57 4.63 26.92
N LYS A 44 -41.66 5.14 26.32
CA LYS A 44 -42.84 5.64 27.06
C LYS A 44 -43.51 4.52 27.86
N ASN A 45 -43.73 3.36 27.24
CA ASN A 45 -44.35 2.21 27.89
C ASN A 45 -43.48 1.67 29.04
N PHE A 46 -42.17 1.51 28.83
CA PHE A 46 -41.23 1.10 29.87
C PHE A 46 -41.18 2.09 31.02
N LYS A 47 -41.13 3.40 30.74
CA LYS A 47 -41.10 4.44 31.78
C LYS A 47 -42.37 4.41 32.64
N ALA A 48 -43.53 4.24 32.02
CA ALA A 48 -44.80 4.10 32.74
C ALA A 48 -44.84 2.81 33.58
N PHE A 49 -44.43 1.68 33.00
CA PHE A 49 -44.38 0.39 33.69
C PHE A 49 -43.43 0.39 34.89
N PHE A 50 -42.19 0.85 34.73
CA PHE A 50 -41.23 0.90 35.84
C PHE A 50 -41.66 1.86 36.95
N ARG A 51 -42.26 3.01 36.59
CA ARG A 51 -42.80 3.94 37.60
C ARG A 51 -43.94 3.28 38.39
N TRP A 52 -44.83 2.55 37.72
CA TRP A 52 -45.90 1.79 38.37
C TRP A 52 -45.35 0.70 39.28
N LEU A 53 -44.44 -0.14 38.76
CA LEU A 53 -43.87 -1.27 39.47
C LEU A 53 -43.08 -0.82 40.71
N TYR A 54 -42.31 0.25 40.59
CA TYR A 54 -41.54 0.81 41.71
C TYR A 54 -42.45 1.33 42.83
N VAL A 55 -43.54 2.03 42.50
CA VAL A 55 -44.54 2.44 43.49
C VAL A 55 -45.25 1.25 44.12
N ALA A 56 -45.55 0.20 43.33
CA ALA A 56 -46.16 -1.02 43.84
C ALA A 56 -45.24 -1.74 44.83
N MET A 57 -43.94 -1.86 44.53
CA MET A 57 -42.95 -2.46 45.43
C MET A 57 -42.82 -1.69 46.75
N LEU A 58 -42.68 -0.36 46.70
CA LEU A 58 -42.59 0.47 47.92
C LEU A 58 -43.82 0.37 48.81
N ARG A 59 -45.02 0.27 48.22
CA ARG A 59 -46.26 0.05 48.98
C ARG A 59 -46.31 -1.32 49.65
N MET A 60 -45.67 -2.33 49.06
CA MET A 60 -45.59 -3.68 49.63
C MET A 60 -44.51 -3.82 50.71
N THR A 61 -43.48 -2.97 50.72
CA THR A 61 -42.42 -2.96 51.75
C THR A 61 -42.69 -2.01 52.92
N GLU A 62 -43.86 -1.35 52.95
CA GLU A 62 -44.25 -0.32 53.93
C GLU A 62 -43.30 0.90 54.00
N ASP A 63 -42.46 1.11 52.99
CA ASP A 63 -41.55 2.26 52.92
C ASP A 63 -42.29 3.55 52.52
N HIS A 64 -41.76 4.70 52.96
CA HIS A 64 -42.37 6.01 52.65
C HIS A 64 -42.33 6.31 51.15
N VAL A 65 -43.48 6.28 50.49
CA VAL A 65 -43.61 6.68 49.08
C VAL A 65 -43.49 8.20 48.96
N LEU A 66 -42.52 8.69 48.19
CA LEU A 66 -42.38 10.13 47.91
C LEU A 66 -43.63 10.68 47.19
N PRO A 67 -44.21 11.82 47.62
CA PRO A 67 -45.45 12.36 47.04
C PRO A 67 -45.35 12.70 45.55
N GLU A 68 -44.15 12.88 45.00
CA GLU A 68 -43.89 13.11 43.57
C GLU A 68 -44.14 11.85 42.71
N LEU A 69 -43.92 10.65 43.28
CA LEU A 69 -44.13 9.39 42.57
C LEU A 69 -45.59 8.95 42.56
N ASN A 70 -46.40 9.40 43.51
CA ASN A 70 -47.80 8.99 43.64
C ASN A 70 -48.74 9.66 42.61
N LYS A 71 -48.22 10.60 41.80
CA LYS A 71 -48.95 11.26 40.70
C LYS A 71 -48.95 10.42 39.44
N MET A 72 -49.60 9.26 39.47
CA MET A 72 -49.83 8.45 38.28
C MET A 72 -51.16 8.85 37.64
N THR A 73 -51.15 9.22 36.36
CA THR A 73 -52.36 9.65 35.66
C THR A 73 -53.14 8.45 35.10
N GLN A 74 -54.44 8.62 34.80
CA GLN A 74 -55.24 7.58 34.15
C GLN A 74 -54.64 7.13 32.80
N LYS A 75 -53.97 8.07 32.10
CA LYS A 75 -53.25 7.80 30.86
C LYS A 75 -52.03 6.90 31.09
N ASP A 76 -51.30 7.10 32.19
CA ASP A 76 -50.18 6.21 32.57
C ASP A 76 -50.67 4.80 32.90
N ILE A 77 -51.81 4.66 33.56
CA ILE A 77 -52.43 3.35 33.83
C ILE A 77 -52.82 2.66 32.53
N THR A 78 -53.31 3.42 31.54
CA THR A 78 -53.63 2.89 30.20
C THR A 78 -52.36 2.42 29.49
N PHE A 79 -51.26 3.17 29.56
CA PHE A 79 -49.95 2.74 29.01
C PHE A 79 -49.42 1.48 29.69
N VAL A 80 -49.65 1.30 31.00
CA VAL A 80 -49.28 0.06 31.70
C VAL A 80 -50.12 -1.12 31.22
N ALA A 81 -51.43 -0.92 31.01
CA ALA A 81 -52.31 -1.95 30.48
C ALA A 81 -51.96 -2.32 29.02
N GLU A 82 -51.66 -1.33 28.18
CA GLU A 82 -51.14 -1.53 26.82
C GLU A 82 -49.82 -2.27 26.85
N PHE A 83 -48.87 -1.91 27.72
CA PHE A 83 -47.61 -2.60 27.87
C PHE A 83 -47.80 -4.08 28.26
N LEU A 84 -48.65 -4.36 29.25
CA LEU A 84 -48.93 -5.74 29.67
C LEU A 84 -49.59 -6.53 28.53
N THR A 85 -50.54 -5.94 27.83
CA THR A 85 -51.23 -6.59 26.70
C THR A 85 -50.28 -6.83 25.52
N GLU A 86 -49.43 -5.85 25.17
CA GLU A 86 -48.55 -5.95 24.01
C GLU A 86 -47.31 -6.83 24.23
N HIS A 87 -46.80 -6.90 25.46
CA HIS A 87 -45.56 -7.62 25.79
C HIS A 87 -45.78 -8.96 26.49
N PHE A 88 -46.94 -9.16 27.14
CA PHE A 88 -47.26 -10.40 27.86
C PHE A 88 -48.42 -11.20 27.25
N ASN A 89 -49.05 -10.75 26.16
CA ASN A 89 -49.94 -11.63 25.41
C ASN A 89 -49.15 -12.76 24.75
N GLU A 90 -49.62 -13.99 24.96
CA GLU A 90 -49.04 -15.21 24.41
C GLU A 90 -49.07 -15.15 22.88
N ALA A 91 -47.89 -15.19 22.26
CA ALA A 91 -47.77 -15.49 20.84
C ALA A 91 -47.52 -17.01 20.69
N PRO A 92 -48.53 -17.82 20.30
CA PRO A 92 -48.38 -19.28 20.16
C PRO A 92 -47.27 -19.71 19.19
N ASP A 93 -46.80 -18.82 18.31
CA ASP A 93 -45.72 -19.11 17.36
C ASP A 93 -44.30 -19.03 17.97
N LEU A 94 -44.15 -18.41 19.16
CA LEU A 94 -42.88 -18.36 19.89
C LEU A 94 -42.55 -19.67 20.64
N TYR A 95 -43.51 -20.61 20.73
CA TYR A 95 -43.35 -21.90 21.41
C TYR A 95 -42.20 -22.75 20.84
N ASN A 96 -41.86 -22.57 19.56
CA ASN A 96 -40.86 -23.40 18.87
C ASN A 96 -39.41 -22.83 18.93
N ARG A 97 -39.20 -21.59 19.40
CA ARG A 97 -37.86 -20.97 19.48
C ARG A 97 -37.38 -20.88 20.94
N LYS A 98 -36.76 -21.97 21.43
CA LYS A 98 -35.90 -22.06 22.63
C LYS A 98 -36.07 -20.92 23.67
N GLY A 99 -37.13 -20.98 24.47
CA GLY A 99 -37.15 -20.40 25.82
C GLY A 99 -37.29 -18.87 25.96
N LYS A 100 -37.60 -18.10 24.90
CA LYS A 100 -38.00 -16.69 25.02
C LYS A 100 -39.51 -16.54 24.85
N TYR A 101 -40.21 -16.64 25.97
CA TYR A 101 -41.68 -16.68 26.04
C TYR A 101 -42.36 -15.29 25.87
N PHE A 102 -41.60 -14.20 26.00
CA PHE A 102 -42.13 -12.83 25.95
C PHE A 102 -41.22 -11.95 25.10
N ASN A 103 -41.77 -11.24 24.10
CA ASN A 103 -41.03 -10.23 23.36
C ASN A 103 -41.20 -8.86 24.02
N VAL A 104 -40.54 -8.69 25.16
CA VAL A 104 -40.57 -7.43 25.91
C VAL A 104 -39.87 -6.31 25.13
N GLU A 105 -39.08 -6.63 24.09
CA GLU A 105 -38.25 -5.67 23.37
C GLU A 105 -38.49 -5.69 21.85
N ARG A 106 -39.39 -4.81 21.38
CA ARG A 106 -39.65 -4.58 19.94
C ARG A 106 -38.51 -3.88 19.20
N VAL A 107 -37.56 -3.28 19.94
CA VAL A 107 -36.39 -2.59 19.37
C VAL A 107 -35.36 -3.60 18.86
N GLY A 108 -35.06 -4.64 19.64
CA GLY A 108 -34.01 -5.61 19.34
C GLY A 108 -34.21 -6.34 18.01
N GLN A 109 -35.44 -6.63 17.61
CA GLN A 109 -35.74 -7.29 16.31
C GLN A 109 -35.33 -6.47 15.07
N TYR A 110 -35.22 -5.13 15.16
CA TYR A 110 -34.73 -4.32 14.04
C TYR A 110 -33.21 -4.35 13.93
N LEU A 111 -32.51 -4.47 15.07
CA LEU A 111 -31.06 -4.39 15.17
C LEU A 111 -30.37 -5.75 15.08
N LYS A 112 -31.11 -6.84 15.29
CA LYS A 112 -30.60 -8.20 15.10
C LYS A 112 -30.18 -8.41 13.66
N ASP A 113 -28.97 -8.92 13.51
CA ASP A 113 -28.40 -9.28 12.22
C ASP A 113 -28.85 -10.68 11.79
N GLU A 114 -30.17 -10.87 11.69
CA GLU A 114 -30.79 -12.09 11.18
C GLU A 114 -31.61 -11.73 9.94
N ASP A 115 -31.56 -12.58 8.91
CA ASP A 115 -32.33 -12.42 7.67
C ASP A 115 -33.81 -12.85 7.81
N ASP A 116 -34.18 -13.28 9.02
CA ASP A 116 -35.53 -13.63 9.40
C ASP A 116 -36.46 -12.40 9.42
N ASP A 117 -37.76 -12.65 9.21
CA ASP A 117 -38.77 -11.62 9.36
C ASP A 117 -38.88 -11.17 10.83
N LEU A 118 -39.29 -9.91 11.02
CA LEU A 118 -39.60 -9.33 12.32
C LEU A 118 -40.66 -10.19 13.02
N VAL A 119 -40.38 -10.55 14.28
CA VAL A 119 -41.26 -11.36 15.12
C VAL A 119 -42.58 -10.64 15.41
N SER A 120 -42.51 -9.33 15.62
CA SER A 120 -43.67 -8.47 15.85
C SER A 120 -43.53 -7.19 15.02
N PRO A 121 -43.92 -7.20 13.74
CA PRO A 121 -43.89 -6.00 12.90
C PRO A 121 -44.87 -4.95 13.44
N PRO A 122 -44.64 -3.65 13.18
CA PRO A 122 -45.57 -2.61 13.59
C PRO A 122 -46.89 -2.78 12.82
N ASN A 123 -48.01 -2.49 13.48
CA ASN A 123 -49.30 -2.59 12.83
C ASN A 123 -49.46 -1.45 11.83
N THR A 124 -49.59 -1.79 10.55
CA THR A 124 -49.83 -0.83 9.46
C THR A 124 -51.32 -0.65 9.16
N GLU A 125 -52.19 -1.49 9.74
CA GLU A 125 -53.63 -1.43 9.55
C GLU A 125 -54.20 -0.16 10.22
N GLY A 126 -54.98 0.61 9.46
CA GLY A 126 -55.54 1.90 9.89
C GLY A 126 -54.73 3.13 9.48
N ASN A 127 -53.58 2.95 8.83
CA ASN A 127 -52.86 4.08 8.23
C ASN A 127 -53.44 4.40 6.85
N GLN A 128 -54.13 5.54 6.77
CA GLN A 128 -54.80 6.05 5.56
C GLN A 128 -53.88 6.12 4.33
N TRP A 129 -52.58 6.40 4.52
CA TRP A 129 -51.62 6.45 3.41
C TRP A 129 -51.36 5.06 2.83
N TYR A 130 -51.17 4.05 3.69
CA TYR A 130 -50.96 2.67 3.23
C TYR A 130 -52.22 2.12 2.57
N ASP A 131 -53.41 2.40 3.11
CA ASP A 131 -54.68 1.97 2.51
C ASP A 131 -54.87 2.60 1.12
N PHE A 132 -54.55 3.88 0.98
CA PHE A 132 -54.62 4.57 -0.32
C PHE A 132 -53.57 4.04 -1.31
N LEU A 133 -52.34 3.84 -0.85
CA LEU A 133 -51.24 3.29 -1.67
C LEU A 133 -51.55 1.86 -2.12
N GLN A 134 -52.16 1.03 -1.26
CA GLN A 134 -52.54 -0.33 -1.59
C GLN A 134 -53.72 -0.43 -2.57
N ASN A 135 -54.56 0.59 -2.64
CA ASN A 135 -55.72 0.60 -3.54
C ASN A 135 -55.45 1.32 -4.87
N SER A 136 -54.35 2.08 -4.98
CA SER A 136 -53.95 2.76 -6.22
C SER A 136 -53.07 1.88 -7.11
N SER A 137 -53.33 1.87 -8.42
CA SER A 137 -52.50 1.17 -9.42
C SER A 137 -51.22 1.94 -9.72
N HIS A 138 -51.33 3.24 -10.05
CA HIS A 138 -50.20 4.05 -10.51
C HIS A 138 -49.22 4.45 -9.41
N LEU A 139 -49.67 4.54 -8.15
CA LEU A 139 -48.78 4.92 -7.05
C LEU A 139 -47.87 3.77 -6.65
N LYS A 140 -48.34 2.51 -6.74
CA LYS A 140 -47.50 1.33 -6.45
C LYS A 140 -46.32 1.20 -7.41
N GLU A 141 -46.52 1.57 -8.66
CA GLU A 141 -45.53 1.47 -9.74
C GLU A 141 -44.74 2.77 -9.93
N SER A 142 -45.03 3.81 -9.15
CA SER A 142 -44.37 5.11 -9.30
C SER A 142 -42.88 5.01 -8.92
N PRO A 143 -41.96 5.38 -9.81
CA PRO A 143 -40.51 5.36 -9.52
C PRO A 143 -40.09 6.41 -8.48
N LEU A 144 -41.00 7.30 -8.09
CA LEU A 144 -40.75 8.37 -7.13
C LEU A 144 -41.01 7.95 -5.68
N LEU A 145 -41.73 6.83 -5.46
CA LEU A 145 -42.01 6.34 -4.11
C LEU A 145 -41.00 5.31 -3.68
N PHE A 146 -40.69 5.31 -2.39
CA PHE A 146 -39.75 4.37 -1.81
C PHE A 146 -40.46 3.05 -1.46
N PRO A 147 -39.90 1.90 -1.87
CA PRO A 147 -40.44 0.60 -1.47
C PRO A 147 -40.48 0.47 0.05
N TYR A 148 -41.59 0.00 0.60
CA TYR A 148 -41.74 -0.20 2.04
C TYR A 148 -41.59 -1.68 2.41
N TYR A 149 -40.76 -1.96 3.42
CA TYR A 149 -40.47 -3.32 3.90
C TYR A 149 -40.97 -3.51 5.35
N PRO A 150 -42.27 -3.77 5.56
CA PRO A 150 -42.89 -3.80 6.90
C PRO A 150 -42.31 -4.89 7.80
N ARG A 151 -42.08 -6.08 7.24
CA ARG A 151 -41.69 -7.29 8.00
C ARG A 151 -40.19 -7.55 8.06
N LYS A 152 -39.36 -6.72 7.42
CA LYS A 152 -37.91 -6.94 7.36
C LYS A 152 -37.17 -6.15 8.45
N SER A 153 -36.01 -6.63 8.88
CA SER A 153 -35.14 -5.93 9.83
C SER A 153 -34.49 -4.69 9.19
N LEU A 154 -33.95 -3.79 10.01
CA LEU A 154 -33.18 -2.64 9.52
C LEU A 154 -31.91 -3.12 8.82
N HIS A 155 -31.28 -4.18 9.34
CA HIS A 155 -30.05 -4.73 8.78
C HIS A 155 -30.26 -5.32 7.37
N PHE A 156 -31.39 -5.98 7.12
CA PHE A 156 -31.75 -6.44 5.77
C PHE A 156 -31.81 -5.30 4.75
N VAL A 157 -32.50 -4.20 5.11
CA VAL A 157 -32.63 -3.03 4.22
C VAL A 157 -31.27 -2.35 4.01
N LYS A 158 -30.44 -2.30 5.06
CA LYS A 158 -29.06 -1.82 4.98
C LYS A 158 -28.23 -2.64 3.97
N ARG A 159 -28.18 -3.96 4.11
CA ARG A 159 -27.42 -4.85 3.19
C ARG A 159 -27.90 -4.70 1.74
N ARG A 160 -29.21 -4.64 1.54
CA ARG A 160 -29.79 -4.42 0.21
C ARG A 160 -29.34 -3.09 -0.40
N MET A 161 -29.39 -2.01 0.40
CA MET A 161 -28.92 -0.68 -0.01
C MET A 161 -27.43 -0.70 -0.36
N GLU A 162 -26.58 -1.25 0.51
CA GLU A 162 -25.13 -1.36 0.28
C GLU A 162 -24.84 -2.15 -1.01
N ASN A 163 -25.49 -3.29 -1.24
CA ASN A 163 -25.30 -4.09 -2.44
C ASN A 163 -25.63 -3.31 -3.74
N ILE A 164 -26.71 -2.52 -3.74
CA ILE A 164 -27.10 -1.73 -4.92
C ILE A 164 -26.08 -0.59 -5.15
N ILE A 165 -25.63 0.06 -4.07
CA ILE A 165 -24.61 1.10 -4.13
C ILE A 165 -23.29 0.52 -4.64
N ASP A 166 -22.85 -0.61 -4.12
CA ASP A 166 -21.60 -1.28 -4.52
C ASP A 166 -21.62 -1.67 -5.99
N GLN A 167 -22.75 -2.18 -6.50
CA GLN A 167 -22.90 -2.44 -7.93
C GLN A 167 -22.71 -1.18 -8.77
N CYS A 168 -23.26 -0.04 -8.34
CA CYS A 168 -23.08 1.24 -9.01
C CYS A 168 -21.63 1.75 -8.95
N LEU A 169 -20.90 1.46 -7.86
CA LEU A 169 -19.51 1.86 -7.67
C LEU A 169 -18.51 0.97 -8.42
N GLN A 170 -18.80 -0.32 -8.57
CA GLN A 170 -17.94 -1.27 -9.28
C GLN A 170 -18.02 -1.10 -10.80
N LYS A 171 -19.19 -0.74 -11.33
CA LYS A 171 -19.43 -0.65 -12.77
C LYS A 171 -18.46 0.30 -13.50
N PRO A 172 -18.16 1.52 -13.00
CA PRO A 172 -17.14 2.38 -13.61
C PRO A 172 -15.75 1.75 -13.67
N ALA A 173 -15.33 1.04 -12.62
CA ALA A 173 -14.00 0.42 -12.59
C ALA A 173 -13.86 -0.66 -13.69
N ASP A 174 -14.89 -1.49 -13.88
CA ASP A 174 -14.92 -2.51 -14.94
C ASP A 174 -14.99 -1.89 -16.34
N VAL A 175 -15.86 -0.89 -16.54
CA VAL A 175 -16.00 -0.22 -17.85
C VAL A 175 -14.73 0.53 -18.25
N ILE A 176 -14.13 1.28 -17.32
CA ILE A 176 -12.84 1.97 -17.55
C ILE A 176 -11.72 0.95 -17.76
N GLY A 177 -11.67 -0.13 -16.98
CA GLY A 177 -10.70 -1.21 -17.19
C GLY A 177 -10.79 -1.83 -18.59
N LYS A 178 -12.01 -2.12 -19.06
CA LYS A 178 -12.26 -2.65 -20.42
C LYS A 178 -11.92 -1.65 -21.53
N SER A 179 -12.01 -0.35 -21.26
CA SER A 179 -11.61 0.70 -22.21
C SER A 179 -10.09 0.75 -22.45
N MET A 180 -9.28 0.30 -21.49
CA MET A 180 -7.81 0.31 -21.56
C MET A 180 -7.28 -0.99 -22.19
N ASN A 181 -7.85 -1.41 -23.31
CA ASN A 181 -7.47 -2.67 -23.99
C ASN A 181 -6.28 -2.53 -24.95
N GLN A 182 -5.97 -1.31 -25.40
CA GLN A 182 -4.83 -1.04 -26.27
C GLN A 182 -3.54 -1.12 -25.46
N ALA A 183 -2.79 -2.21 -25.65
CA ALA A 183 -1.52 -2.44 -25.00
C ALA A 183 -0.38 -2.54 -26.03
N ILE A 184 0.79 -2.04 -25.65
CA ILE A 184 2.01 -2.14 -26.45
C ILE A 184 3.00 -2.97 -25.66
N CYS A 185 3.37 -4.11 -26.20
CA CYS A 185 4.28 -5.04 -25.56
C CYS A 185 5.67 -4.90 -26.18
N ILE A 186 6.67 -4.60 -25.34
CA ILE A 186 8.09 -4.59 -25.73
C ILE A 186 8.80 -5.56 -24.78
N PRO A 187 9.14 -6.77 -25.22
CA PRO A 187 9.83 -7.73 -24.38
C PRO A 187 11.30 -7.32 -24.18
N LEU A 188 11.73 -7.14 -22.93
CA LEU A 188 13.06 -6.61 -22.64
C LEU A 188 14.15 -7.70 -22.65
N TYR A 189 14.05 -8.67 -21.74
CA TYR A 189 15.03 -9.73 -21.58
C TYR A 189 14.43 -10.94 -20.88
N LYS A 190 15.08 -12.10 -20.98
CA LYS A 190 14.76 -13.31 -20.21
C LYS A 190 16.06 -13.92 -19.69
N ASP A 191 16.23 -13.96 -18.37
CA ASP A 191 17.40 -14.56 -17.73
C ASP A 191 17.09 -15.11 -16.34
N THR A 192 18.10 -15.73 -15.73
CA THR A 192 18.03 -16.39 -14.42
C THR A 192 18.34 -15.43 -13.27
N ARG A 193 18.54 -14.12 -13.50
CA ARG A 193 18.94 -13.16 -12.45
C ARG A 193 17.91 -13.03 -11.31
N SER A 194 16.68 -13.42 -11.59
CA SER A 194 15.57 -13.43 -10.65
C SER A 194 15.43 -14.73 -9.85
N GLU A 195 16.19 -15.76 -10.22
CA GLU A 195 16.20 -17.07 -9.56
C GLU A 195 17.20 -17.11 -8.39
N ASP A 196 18.08 -16.11 -8.29
CA ASP A 196 19.03 -15.98 -7.19
C ASP A 196 18.30 -15.85 -5.83
N SER A 197 18.71 -16.66 -4.85
CA SER A 197 18.10 -16.79 -3.51
C SER A 197 18.16 -15.54 -2.63
N ALA A 198 18.70 -14.43 -3.12
CA ALA A 198 18.75 -13.16 -2.40
C ALA A 198 17.38 -12.47 -2.43
N ARG A 199 17.00 -11.77 -1.35
CA ARG A 199 15.77 -10.98 -1.31
C ARG A 199 15.82 -9.88 -2.38
N ARG A 200 15.06 -10.04 -3.46
CA ARG A 200 14.95 -9.04 -4.53
C ARG A 200 14.02 -7.91 -4.10
N LEU A 201 14.55 -6.69 -4.10
CA LEU A 201 13.71 -5.49 -3.99
C LEU A 201 13.08 -5.21 -5.35
N TYR A 202 11.76 -5.01 -5.41
CA TYR A 202 11.03 -4.61 -6.62
C TYR A 202 11.25 -3.14 -6.98
N LYS A 203 12.50 -2.73 -6.98
CA LYS A 203 12.94 -1.37 -7.28
C LYS A 203 13.47 -1.21 -8.71
N PHE A 204 14.02 -2.30 -9.26
CA PHE A 204 14.63 -2.32 -10.58
C PHE A 204 14.14 -3.51 -11.41
N PRO A 205 13.75 -3.34 -12.69
CA PRO A 205 13.74 -2.11 -13.52
C PRO A 205 12.88 -0.95 -12.96
N PHE A 206 13.18 0.29 -13.35
CA PHE A 206 12.55 1.49 -12.80
C PHE A 206 11.84 2.32 -13.88
N LEU A 207 10.57 2.67 -13.64
CA LEU A 207 9.75 3.52 -14.52
C LEU A 207 9.66 4.94 -13.97
N TRP A 208 9.82 5.92 -14.86
CA TRP A 208 9.67 7.34 -14.57
C TRP A 208 8.77 8.01 -15.59
N ASN A 209 7.91 8.92 -15.15
CA ASN A 209 7.15 9.80 -16.03
C ASN A 209 7.69 11.22 -15.89
N ASN A 210 8.39 11.68 -16.91
CA ASN A 210 8.84 13.07 -16.97
C ASN A 210 7.65 13.94 -17.42
N LYS A 211 7.08 14.67 -16.45
CA LYS A 211 5.87 15.49 -16.66
C LYS A 211 6.12 16.73 -17.50
N THR A 212 7.35 17.23 -17.55
CA THR A 212 7.69 18.44 -18.30
C THR A 212 7.79 18.16 -19.80
N SER A 213 8.34 17.00 -20.17
CA SER A 213 8.51 16.56 -21.57
C SER A 213 7.43 15.59 -22.07
N ASN A 214 6.52 15.13 -21.20
CA ASN A 214 5.49 14.13 -21.53
C ASN A 214 6.10 12.83 -22.09
N LEU A 215 7.15 12.33 -21.43
CA LEU A 215 7.85 11.11 -21.81
C LEU A 215 7.87 10.11 -20.64
N HIS A 216 7.58 8.85 -20.96
CA HIS A 216 7.89 7.72 -20.11
C HIS A 216 9.33 7.28 -20.34
N TYR A 217 10.09 7.17 -19.26
CA TYR A 217 11.43 6.60 -19.23
C TYR A 217 11.41 5.28 -18.45
N LEU A 218 12.18 4.32 -18.93
CA LEU A 218 12.40 3.03 -18.30
C LEU A 218 13.90 2.80 -18.20
N LEU A 219 14.38 2.59 -16.98
CA LEU A 219 15.74 2.17 -16.69
C LEU A 219 15.74 0.66 -16.47
N PHE A 220 16.57 -0.05 -17.22
CA PHE A 220 16.74 -1.48 -17.08
C PHE A 220 18.17 -1.88 -17.44
N THR A 221 18.57 -3.11 -17.13
CA THR A 221 19.88 -3.64 -17.50
C THR A 221 19.74 -4.91 -18.31
N ILE A 222 20.59 -5.06 -19.32
CA ILE A 222 20.73 -6.28 -20.11
C ILE A 222 22.07 -6.91 -19.74
N LEU A 223 22.10 -8.24 -19.57
CA LEU A 223 23.33 -8.98 -19.33
C LEU A 223 24.04 -9.22 -20.67
N GLU A 224 25.23 -8.66 -20.81
CA GLU A 224 26.11 -8.80 -21.98
C GLU A 224 27.53 -9.11 -21.48
N ASP A 225 28.16 -10.19 -21.96
CA ASP A 225 29.51 -10.61 -21.55
C ASP A 225 29.73 -10.68 -20.03
N SER A 226 28.74 -11.22 -19.31
CA SER A 226 28.72 -11.30 -17.83
C SER A 226 28.70 -9.95 -17.10
N LEU A 227 28.42 -8.85 -17.81
CA LEU A 227 28.28 -7.50 -17.27
C LEU A 227 26.86 -6.97 -17.49
N TYR A 228 26.32 -6.27 -16.49
CA TYR A 228 25.01 -5.63 -16.63
C TYR A 228 25.18 -4.26 -17.28
N LYS A 229 24.76 -4.16 -18.54
CA LYS A 229 24.77 -2.93 -19.31
C LYS A 229 23.48 -2.16 -19.09
N MET A 230 23.60 -0.89 -18.71
CA MET A 230 22.46 -0.01 -18.48
C MET A 230 21.82 0.40 -19.81
N CYS A 231 20.51 0.25 -19.92
CA CYS A 231 19.71 0.67 -21.05
C CYS A 231 18.61 1.61 -20.59
N ILE A 232 18.34 2.64 -21.39
CA ILE A 232 17.29 3.61 -21.18
C ILE A 232 16.35 3.51 -22.36
N LEU A 233 15.10 3.15 -22.10
CA LEU A 233 14.02 3.20 -23.08
C LEU A 233 13.16 4.43 -22.77
N ARG A 234 12.85 5.24 -23.78
CA ARG A 234 11.92 6.36 -23.66
C ARG A 234 10.83 6.30 -24.71
N ARG A 235 9.61 6.65 -24.31
CA ARG A 235 8.44 6.72 -25.20
C ARG A 235 7.56 7.92 -24.83
N PRO A 236 6.90 8.56 -25.80
CA PRO A 236 5.90 9.59 -25.48
C PRO A 236 4.73 9.00 -24.69
N THR A 237 4.10 9.85 -23.87
CA THR A 237 2.86 9.50 -23.17
C THR A 237 1.70 9.30 -24.14
N ASP A 238 1.71 10.00 -25.28
CA ASP A 238 0.81 9.79 -26.41
C ASP A 238 1.32 8.66 -27.30
N ILE A 239 0.52 7.60 -27.41
CA ILE A 239 0.82 6.38 -28.18
C ILE A 239 0.98 6.67 -29.68
N SER A 240 0.29 7.68 -30.20
CA SER A 240 0.33 8.02 -31.63
C SER A 240 1.63 8.71 -32.05
N GLN A 241 2.38 9.21 -31.08
CA GLN A 241 3.62 9.94 -31.32
C GLN A 241 4.83 9.00 -31.24
N SER A 242 5.90 9.36 -31.95
CA SER A 242 7.19 8.71 -31.86
C SER A 242 8.23 9.68 -31.33
N VAL A 243 9.23 9.17 -30.60
CA VAL A 243 10.35 9.96 -30.11
C VAL A 243 11.66 9.44 -30.71
N SER A 244 12.59 10.34 -31.04
CA SER A 244 13.95 9.94 -31.44
C SER A 244 14.69 9.31 -30.27
N ASN A 245 15.69 8.47 -30.55
CA ASN A 245 16.51 7.82 -29.52
C ASN A 245 15.65 7.10 -28.48
N GLY A 246 14.64 6.35 -28.96
CA GLY A 246 13.71 5.63 -28.09
C GLY A 246 14.39 4.56 -27.23
N LEU A 247 15.54 4.04 -27.66
CA LEU A 247 16.36 3.11 -26.89
C LEU A 247 17.84 3.49 -27.02
N ILE A 248 18.53 3.60 -25.89
CA ILE A 248 19.98 3.86 -25.83
C ILE A 248 20.61 3.07 -24.69
N ALA A 249 21.76 2.47 -24.94
CA ALA A 249 22.58 1.86 -23.90
C ALA A 249 23.71 2.81 -23.47
N VAL A 250 24.08 2.74 -22.20
CA VAL A 250 25.14 3.58 -21.62
C VAL A 250 26.31 2.70 -21.22
N LYS A 251 27.49 3.03 -21.73
CA LYS A 251 28.77 2.45 -21.31
C LYS A 251 29.55 3.50 -20.53
N PHE A 252 29.92 3.16 -19.30
CA PHE A 252 30.75 4.01 -18.45
C PHE A 252 32.21 3.80 -18.83
N GLY A 253 32.85 4.82 -19.42
CA GLY A 253 34.20 4.75 -19.98
C GLY A 253 35.28 5.06 -18.97
N SER A 254 35.27 6.28 -18.41
CA SER A 254 36.24 6.69 -17.40
C SER A 254 35.66 7.62 -16.35
N PHE A 255 36.27 7.61 -15.18
CA PHE A 255 35.94 8.46 -14.04
C PHE A 255 37.19 9.24 -13.63
N THR A 256 37.08 10.57 -13.57
CA THR A 256 38.15 11.50 -13.17
C THR A 256 37.52 12.67 -12.42
N TYR A 257 38.30 13.41 -11.64
CA TYR A 257 37.89 14.75 -11.22
C TYR A 257 38.79 15.77 -11.90
N ALA A 258 38.30 17.00 -12.11
CA ALA A 258 39.14 18.07 -12.66
C ALA A 258 40.32 18.44 -11.74
N THR A 259 40.21 18.10 -10.44
CA THR A 259 41.21 18.34 -9.40
C THR A 259 42.27 17.24 -9.30
N THR A 260 42.03 16.05 -9.84
CA THR A 260 42.97 14.92 -9.81
C THR A 260 43.35 14.51 -11.23
N GLU A 261 44.64 14.33 -11.49
CA GLU A 261 45.12 13.84 -12.79
C GLU A 261 44.90 12.33 -12.96
N LYS A 262 44.46 11.62 -11.91
CA LYS A 262 44.22 10.18 -11.93
C LYS A 262 42.90 9.85 -12.63
N VAL A 263 43.00 9.24 -13.82
CA VAL A 263 41.85 8.75 -14.56
C VAL A 263 41.63 7.26 -14.27
N ARG A 264 40.50 6.92 -13.66
CA ARG A 264 40.09 5.53 -13.46
C ARG A 264 39.38 5.01 -14.70
N ARG A 265 39.93 3.95 -15.32
CA ARG A 265 39.33 3.23 -16.45
C ARG A 265 39.19 1.77 -16.09
N SER A 266 37.97 1.25 -16.16
CA SER A 266 37.68 -0.16 -15.90
C SER A 266 36.41 -0.58 -16.66
N THR A 267 36.07 -1.86 -16.57
CA THR A 267 34.77 -2.40 -16.96
C THR A 267 33.80 -2.36 -15.78
N TYR A 268 32.71 -1.61 -15.95
CA TYR A 268 31.71 -1.41 -14.91
C TYR A 268 30.41 -2.16 -15.22
N SER A 269 29.79 -2.72 -14.19
CA SER A 269 28.50 -3.40 -14.23
C SER A 269 27.45 -2.60 -13.45
N CYS A 270 26.30 -2.35 -14.04
CA CYS A 270 25.22 -1.58 -13.41
C CYS A 270 24.38 -2.45 -12.47
N LEU A 271 24.30 -2.07 -11.19
CA LEU A 271 23.55 -2.81 -10.18
C LEU A 271 22.12 -2.29 -10.00
N ASP A 272 21.99 -0.97 -9.84
CA ASP A 272 20.71 -0.28 -9.64
C ASP A 272 20.79 1.13 -10.23
N ALA A 273 19.66 1.65 -10.67
CA ALA A 273 19.54 3.01 -11.18
C ALA A 273 18.15 3.58 -10.92
N GLN A 274 18.10 4.84 -10.51
CA GLN A 274 16.86 5.55 -10.23
C GLN A 274 16.98 7.01 -10.65
N PHE A 275 15.88 7.59 -11.16
CA PHE A 275 15.82 9.03 -11.45
C PHE A 275 16.01 9.85 -10.18
N TYR A 276 16.91 10.85 -10.25
CA TYR A 276 17.08 11.86 -9.22
C TYR A 276 16.13 13.02 -9.48
N ASP A 277 16.16 13.55 -10.70
CA ASP A 277 15.22 14.54 -11.23
C ASP A 277 14.93 14.28 -12.73
N ASP A 278 14.25 15.19 -13.40
CA ASP A 278 13.86 15.05 -14.81
C ASP A 278 15.05 15.01 -15.79
N GLU A 279 16.25 15.42 -15.37
CA GLU A 279 17.44 15.54 -16.21
C GLU A 279 18.61 14.65 -15.75
N THR A 280 18.53 14.03 -14.58
CA THR A 280 19.63 13.27 -13.98
C THR A 280 19.18 11.94 -13.39
N VAL A 281 20.02 10.91 -13.56
CA VAL A 281 19.78 9.55 -13.05
C VAL A 281 20.92 9.17 -12.11
N THR A 282 20.58 8.77 -10.88
CA THR A 282 21.56 8.20 -9.95
C THR A 282 21.76 6.72 -10.26
N VAL A 283 23.01 6.31 -10.45
CA VAL A 283 23.38 4.93 -10.81
C VAL A 283 24.41 4.38 -9.82
N VAL A 284 24.24 3.13 -9.42
CA VAL A 284 25.24 2.37 -8.67
C VAL A 284 25.94 1.39 -9.60
N LEU A 285 27.26 1.53 -9.69
CA LEU A 285 28.11 0.68 -10.50
C LEU A 285 28.99 -0.22 -9.65
N ARG A 286 29.30 -1.39 -10.19
CA ARG A 286 30.30 -2.31 -9.70
C ARG A 286 31.49 -2.32 -10.63
N ASP A 287 32.67 -2.05 -10.08
CA ASP A 287 33.93 -2.30 -10.77
C ASP A 287 34.21 -3.81 -10.81
N ALA A 288 34.48 -4.37 -11.99
CA ALA A 288 34.76 -5.80 -12.14
C ALA A 288 36.12 -6.22 -11.58
N VAL A 289 37.10 -5.29 -11.56
CA VAL A 289 38.48 -5.56 -11.11
C VAL A 289 38.82 -4.90 -9.77
N GLY A 290 37.88 -4.16 -9.18
CA GLY A 290 38.08 -3.47 -7.91
C GLY A 290 38.31 -4.42 -6.74
N ARG A 291 39.29 -4.12 -5.87
CA ARG A 291 39.52 -4.81 -4.60
C ARG A 291 38.30 -4.65 -3.67
N GLU A 292 38.06 -5.66 -2.81
CA GLU A 292 36.92 -5.70 -1.91
C GLU A 292 36.90 -4.46 -0.99
N GLY A 293 35.83 -3.66 -1.08
CA GLY A 293 35.68 -2.40 -0.32
C GLY A 293 35.92 -1.12 -1.12
N ARG A 294 36.42 -1.21 -2.37
CA ARG A 294 36.53 -0.08 -3.33
C ARG A 294 36.00 -0.43 -4.72
N ASP A 295 35.05 -1.35 -4.76
CA ASP A 295 34.47 -1.93 -5.97
C ASP A 295 33.09 -1.36 -6.33
N ARG A 296 32.63 -0.31 -5.63
CA ARG A 296 31.31 0.30 -5.82
C ARG A 296 31.40 1.80 -6.05
N LEU A 297 30.73 2.28 -7.08
CA LEU A 297 30.68 3.70 -7.44
C LEU A 297 29.24 4.19 -7.44
N LEU A 298 29.04 5.42 -6.98
CA LEU A 298 27.81 6.18 -7.10
C LEU A 298 28.01 7.27 -8.15
N VAL A 299 27.14 7.35 -9.16
CA VAL A 299 27.32 8.24 -10.31
C VAL A 299 26.03 8.99 -10.61
N GLN A 300 26.11 10.30 -10.81
CA GLN A 300 25.02 11.09 -11.41
C GLN A 300 25.18 11.13 -12.93
N LEU A 301 24.21 10.56 -13.63
CA LEU A 301 24.16 10.50 -15.09
C LEU A 301 23.30 11.64 -15.64
N PRO A 302 23.89 12.68 -16.27
CA PRO A 302 23.14 13.76 -16.90
C PRO A 302 22.54 13.29 -18.23
N LEU A 303 21.21 13.30 -18.33
CA LEU A 303 20.46 12.92 -19.52
C LEU A 303 20.66 13.90 -20.68
N SER A 304 20.98 15.16 -20.40
CA SER A 304 21.38 16.14 -21.41
C SER A 304 22.61 15.70 -22.21
N SER A 305 23.55 15.03 -21.55
CA SER A 305 24.74 14.46 -22.19
C SER A 305 24.42 13.15 -22.91
N VAL A 306 23.50 12.33 -22.37
CA VAL A 306 23.04 11.10 -23.04
C VAL A 306 22.33 11.43 -24.36
N TYR A 307 21.46 12.43 -24.34
CA TYR A 307 20.66 12.89 -25.47
C TYR A 307 21.21 14.20 -26.08
N SER A 308 22.54 14.33 -26.18
CA SER A 308 23.15 15.48 -26.85
C SER A 308 22.69 15.57 -28.31
N ARG A 309 22.19 16.74 -28.71
CA ARG A 309 21.61 16.98 -30.04
C ARG A 309 22.60 16.74 -31.18
N GLU A 310 23.89 16.91 -30.92
CA GLU A 310 24.96 16.80 -31.92
C GLU A 310 25.11 15.36 -32.42
N ASP A 311 25.13 14.38 -31.51
CA ASP A 311 25.33 12.96 -31.86
C ASP A 311 24.04 12.14 -31.88
N CYS A 312 22.89 12.76 -31.56
CA CYS A 312 21.61 12.05 -31.46
C CYS A 312 21.23 11.31 -32.76
N ALA A 313 21.68 11.78 -33.92
CA ALA A 313 21.39 11.13 -35.20
C ALA A 313 22.17 9.81 -35.39
N GLU A 314 23.33 9.66 -34.75
CA GLU A 314 24.20 8.48 -34.89
C GLU A 314 23.73 7.32 -34.00
N TYR A 315 23.18 7.63 -32.83
CA TYR A 315 22.71 6.64 -31.86
C TYR A 315 21.23 6.28 -32.08
N GLN A 316 20.93 5.71 -33.25
CA GLN A 316 19.60 5.19 -33.58
C GLN A 316 19.52 3.67 -33.39
N PHE A 317 18.41 3.21 -32.82
CA PHE A 317 18.13 1.78 -32.71
C PHE A 317 17.78 1.20 -34.07
N THR A 318 18.58 0.25 -34.53
CA THR A 318 18.43 -0.40 -35.85
C THR A 318 17.65 -1.72 -35.78
N GLY A 319 17.32 -2.20 -34.57
CA GLY A 319 16.57 -3.42 -34.33
C GLY A 319 15.05 -3.23 -34.41
N THR A 320 14.30 -4.15 -33.81
CA THR A 320 12.83 -4.12 -33.81
C THR A 320 12.27 -4.34 -32.41
N TYR A 321 11.34 -3.47 -31.98
CA TYR A 321 10.71 -3.53 -30.66
C TYR A 321 9.77 -4.72 -30.44
N SER A 322 9.43 -5.48 -31.49
CA SER A 322 8.59 -6.68 -31.40
C SER A 322 9.35 -7.91 -30.92
N ALA A 323 10.67 -7.93 -31.10
CA ALA A 323 11.55 -9.00 -30.63
C ALA A 323 12.17 -8.63 -29.28
N ARG A 324 12.77 -9.61 -28.60
CA ARG A 324 13.38 -9.38 -27.28
C ARG A 324 14.68 -8.59 -27.40
N LEU A 325 14.86 -7.56 -26.58
CA LEU A 325 16.01 -6.66 -26.70
C LEU A 325 17.34 -7.33 -26.36
N ASP A 326 17.36 -8.32 -25.47
CA ASP A 326 18.54 -9.11 -25.13
C ASP A 326 19.05 -10.02 -26.27
N GLU A 327 18.23 -10.32 -27.27
CA GLU A 327 18.63 -11.07 -28.48
C GLU A 327 19.26 -10.16 -29.54
N GLN A 328 19.01 -8.84 -29.46
CA GLN A 328 19.42 -7.84 -30.46
C GLN A 328 20.49 -6.87 -29.93
N ARG A 329 21.42 -7.36 -29.10
CA ARG A 329 22.39 -6.51 -28.35
C ARG A 329 23.24 -5.62 -29.25
N THR A 330 23.66 -6.14 -30.39
CA THR A 330 24.49 -5.41 -31.37
C THR A 330 23.73 -4.29 -32.09
N ALA A 331 22.39 -4.36 -32.13
CA ALA A 331 21.54 -3.34 -32.73
C ALA A 331 21.24 -2.17 -31.78
N ILE A 332 21.54 -2.33 -30.47
CA ILE A 332 21.30 -1.30 -29.46
C ILE A 332 22.44 -0.27 -29.49
N PRO A 333 22.17 1.00 -29.83
CA PRO A 333 23.19 2.02 -29.88
C PRO A 333 23.73 2.25 -28.47
N THR A 334 25.05 2.22 -28.33
CA THR A 334 25.73 2.35 -27.04
C THR A 334 26.53 3.63 -27.00
N ARG A 335 26.17 4.54 -26.10
CA ARG A 335 26.91 5.78 -25.87
C ARG A 335 27.94 5.57 -24.76
N THR A 336 29.20 5.88 -25.05
CA THR A 336 30.28 5.83 -24.05
C THR A 336 30.38 7.20 -23.38
N MET A 337 30.35 7.23 -22.05
CA MET A 337 30.39 8.46 -21.26
C MET A 337 31.59 8.49 -20.33
N HIS A 338 32.20 9.67 -20.23
CA HIS A 338 33.32 9.98 -19.35
C HIS A 338 32.84 10.99 -18.32
N PHE A 339 33.10 10.73 -17.05
CA PHE A 339 32.57 11.51 -15.94
C PHE A 339 33.70 12.25 -15.24
N GLU A 340 33.59 13.58 -15.25
CA GLU A 340 34.54 14.50 -14.62
C GLU A 340 34.00 15.12 -13.32
N LYS A 341 32.68 15.00 -13.09
CA LYS A 341 31.94 15.66 -12.01
C LYS A 341 30.84 14.74 -11.47
N HIS A 342 30.40 15.01 -10.24
CA HIS A 342 29.22 14.40 -9.58
C HIS A 342 29.19 12.86 -9.60
N TRP A 343 30.33 12.24 -9.34
CA TRP A 343 30.44 10.83 -9.02
C TRP A 343 31.23 10.67 -7.72
N ARG A 344 31.15 9.51 -7.08
CA ARG A 344 31.89 9.19 -5.86
C ARG A 344 32.21 7.70 -5.77
N LEU A 345 33.43 7.38 -5.36
CA LEU A 345 33.81 6.02 -4.97
C LEU A 345 33.27 5.72 -3.57
N LEU A 346 32.56 4.60 -3.41
CA LEU A 346 31.99 4.20 -2.13
C LEU A 346 32.99 3.34 -1.37
N GLU A 347 33.72 3.97 -0.46
CA GLU A 347 34.69 3.27 0.39
C GLU A 347 34.01 2.42 1.46
N SER A 348 34.56 1.22 1.65
CA SER A 348 34.14 0.20 2.61
C SER A 348 32.64 -0.14 2.59
N MET A 349 31.97 0.09 1.46
CA MET A 349 30.54 -0.10 1.32
C MET A 349 30.19 -1.05 0.18
N LYS A 350 29.59 -2.19 0.53
CA LYS A 350 29.00 -3.14 -0.43
C LYS A 350 27.64 -2.63 -0.94
N ALA A 351 27.63 -1.46 -1.56
CA ALA A 351 26.43 -0.82 -2.11
C ALA A 351 25.76 -1.70 -3.18
N GLN A 352 24.42 -1.73 -3.14
CA GLN A 352 23.62 -2.54 -4.07
C GLN A 352 22.46 -1.74 -4.66
N TYR A 353 21.76 -0.94 -3.85
CA TYR A 353 20.56 -0.22 -4.26
C TYR A 353 20.67 1.28 -3.95
N VAL A 354 19.99 2.13 -4.72
CA VAL A 354 20.07 3.59 -4.55
C VAL A 354 18.73 4.28 -4.64
N ALA A 355 18.37 5.08 -3.64
CA ALA A 355 17.17 5.91 -3.60
C ALA A 355 17.54 7.39 -3.69
N GLY A 356 17.19 8.05 -4.79
CA GLY A 356 17.44 9.48 -4.99
C GLY A 356 16.18 10.33 -4.77
N ASN A 357 16.37 11.58 -4.33
CA ASN A 357 15.34 12.61 -4.34
C ASN A 357 15.95 13.96 -4.75
N GLY A 358 15.73 14.35 -6.01
CA GLY A 358 16.25 15.59 -6.57
C GLY A 358 15.53 16.86 -6.11
N PHE A 359 14.38 16.75 -5.44
CA PHE A 359 13.71 17.90 -4.81
C PHE A 359 14.37 18.28 -3.49
N ARG A 360 14.70 17.28 -2.66
CA ARG A 360 15.37 17.49 -1.36
C ARG A 360 16.90 17.43 -1.44
N LYS A 361 17.43 17.14 -2.63
CA LYS A 361 18.86 17.09 -2.90
C LYS A 361 19.64 16.02 -2.12
N VAL A 362 18.96 14.91 -1.84
CA VAL A 362 19.51 13.80 -1.05
C VAL A 362 19.42 12.48 -1.81
N SER A 363 20.41 11.64 -1.62
CA SER A 363 20.43 10.25 -2.10
C SER A 363 20.78 9.29 -0.97
N CYS A 364 20.22 8.10 -0.99
CA CYS A 364 20.41 7.07 0.02
C CYS A 364 20.83 5.78 -0.66
N VAL A 365 21.91 5.17 -0.20
CA VAL A 365 22.45 3.93 -0.72
C VAL A 365 22.27 2.83 0.31
N LEU A 366 21.71 1.71 -0.14
CA LEU A 366 21.51 0.50 0.66
C LEU A 366 22.51 -0.57 0.19
N SER A 367 23.16 -1.20 1.16
CA SER A 367 24.10 -2.29 0.90
C SER A 367 23.41 -3.63 0.63
N SER A 368 24.17 -4.59 0.10
CA SER A 368 23.69 -5.94 -0.23
C SER A 368 23.15 -6.72 0.97
N ASN A 369 23.55 -6.38 2.20
CA ASN A 369 23.05 -7.02 3.42
C ASN A 369 21.68 -6.50 3.89
N LEU A 370 21.12 -5.51 3.20
CA LEU A 370 19.82 -4.87 3.49
C LEU A 370 19.72 -4.19 4.87
N ARG A 371 20.85 -3.93 5.54
CA ARG A 371 20.91 -3.35 6.89
C ARG A 371 21.75 -2.08 6.96
N HIS A 372 22.86 -2.04 6.24
CA HIS A 372 23.73 -0.86 6.23
C HIS A 372 23.28 0.13 5.16
N VAL A 373 22.96 1.33 5.60
CA VAL A 373 22.43 2.46 4.81
C VAL A 373 23.37 3.65 4.97
N ARG A 374 23.67 4.33 3.87
CA ARG A 374 24.42 5.58 3.86
C ARG A 374 23.63 6.65 3.11
N VAL A 375 23.46 7.81 3.71
CA VAL A 375 22.73 8.95 3.11
C VAL A 375 23.75 10.00 2.71
N PHE A 376 23.54 10.59 1.55
CA PHE A 376 24.37 11.60 0.92
C PHE A 376 23.53 12.83 0.61
N GLU A 377 24.05 13.98 0.97
CA GLU A 377 23.62 15.24 0.36
C GLU A 377 24.39 15.39 -0.95
N MET A 378 23.68 15.67 -2.05
CA MET A 378 24.25 15.61 -3.40
C MET A 378 24.74 16.96 -3.93
N ASP A 379 24.42 18.05 -3.23
CA ASP A 379 24.72 19.43 -3.66
C ASP A 379 26.02 19.97 -3.05
N ILE A 380 26.57 19.31 -2.04
CA ILE A 380 27.76 19.74 -1.31
C ILE A 380 28.82 18.64 -1.46
N ASP A 381 30.03 19.04 -1.85
CA ASP A 381 31.18 18.15 -1.85
C ASP A 381 31.60 17.84 -0.39
N ASP A 382 31.99 16.60 -0.13
CA ASP A 382 32.45 16.21 1.21
C ASP A 382 33.66 17.06 1.65
N GLU A 383 33.62 17.50 2.91
CA GLU A 383 34.72 18.26 3.53
C GLU A 383 36.00 17.43 3.73
N TRP A 384 35.93 16.11 3.50
CA TRP A 384 37.05 15.18 3.63
C TRP A 384 37.79 15.05 2.30
N GLU A 385 39.07 15.41 2.31
CA GLU A 385 39.99 15.19 1.19
C GLU A 385 40.05 13.68 0.89
N LEU A 386 39.86 13.30 -0.38
CA LEU A 386 39.87 11.89 -0.79
C LEU A 386 41.27 11.31 -0.55
N ASP A 387 41.38 10.34 0.38
CA ASP A 387 42.60 9.58 0.61
C ASP A 387 42.90 8.69 -0.61
N GLU A 388 43.60 9.27 -1.58
CA GLU A 388 44.09 8.57 -2.76
C GLU A 388 45.19 7.58 -2.36
N SER A 389 44.83 6.37 -1.92
CA SER A 389 45.86 5.35 -1.69
C SER A 389 46.63 5.07 -2.99
N SER A 390 47.95 5.13 -2.92
CA SER A 390 48.88 4.72 -3.95
C SER A 390 48.62 3.25 -4.33
N ASP A 391 48.16 3.00 -5.56
CA ASP A 391 48.17 1.66 -6.15
C ASP A 391 49.61 1.22 -6.55
N GLU A 392 50.67 1.86 -6.03
CA GLU A 392 52.07 1.63 -6.42
C GLU A 392 52.89 0.76 -5.45
N ASP A 393 52.41 0.49 -4.23
CA ASP A 393 53.20 -0.22 -3.22
C ASP A 393 52.96 -1.74 -3.22
N GLU A 394 53.20 -2.44 -4.35
CA GLU A 394 53.33 -3.92 -4.30
C GLU A 394 54.02 -4.61 -5.50
N GLU A 395 54.74 -3.89 -6.37
CA GLU A 395 55.58 -4.53 -7.41
C GLU A 395 56.99 -4.95 -6.91
N ALA A 396 57.33 -4.69 -5.64
CA ALA A 396 58.65 -4.98 -5.08
C ALA A 396 58.77 -6.31 -4.28
N ALA A 397 57.70 -7.11 -4.17
CA ALA A 397 57.70 -8.36 -3.41
C ALA A 397 57.93 -9.61 -4.29
N ALA A 398 58.90 -9.55 -5.21
CA ALA A 398 59.30 -10.70 -6.01
C ALA A 398 60.82 -10.96 -5.93
N LYS A 399 61.34 -11.29 -4.74
CA LYS A 399 62.59 -12.08 -4.60
C LYS A 399 62.53 -13.04 -3.40
N PRO A 400 63.10 -14.25 -3.51
CA PRO A 400 62.91 -15.33 -2.54
C PRO A 400 63.90 -15.23 -1.37
N VAL A 401 63.42 -15.44 -0.14
CA VAL A 401 64.27 -15.57 1.04
C VAL A 401 64.64 -17.03 1.25
N LYS A 402 65.95 -17.31 1.25
CA LYS A 402 66.58 -18.60 1.52
C LYS A 402 66.44 -18.98 2.99
N ILE A 403 66.18 -20.28 3.19
CA ILE A 403 66.26 -21.02 4.45
C ILE A 403 67.66 -20.92 5.08
N LYS A 404 67.72 -20.72 6.40
CA LYS A 404 68.80 -21.21 7.27
C LYS A 404 68.21 -21.70 8.59
N GLU A 405 68.36 -23.00 8.83
CA GLU A 405 68.37 -23.61 10.16
C GLU A 405 69.58 -23.10 10.97
N GLU A 406 69.44 -23.00 12.29
CA GLU A 406 70.24 -23.78 13.26
C GLU A 406 69.86 -23.50 14.73
N VAL A 407 69.50 -24.59 15.43
CA VAL A 407 69.97 -25.05 16.76
C VAL A 407 69.51 -24.35 18.07
N LEU A 408 68.55 -25.04 18.72
CA LEU A 408 68.49 -25.54 20.11
C LEU A 408 69.33 -24.88 21.23
N SER A 409 68.64 -24.57 22.34
CA SER A 409 69.06 -25.02 23.69
C SER A 409 67.87 -25.06 24.65
N GLU A 410 67.67 -26.23 25.27
CA GLU A 410 66.70 -26.57 26.31
C GLU A 410 67.04 -25.98 27.67
N SER A 411 66.04 -25.83 28.55
CA SER A 411 66.14 -26.30 29.95
C SER A 411 64.75 -26.45 30.60
N GLU A 412 64.56 -27.66 31.13
CA GLU A 412 63.51 -28.26 31.98
C GLU A 412 63.17 -27.42 33.24
N ALA A 413 62.14 -27.63 34.08
CA ALA A 413 61.19 -28.69 34.43
C ALA A 413 59.95 -27.98 35.06
N GLU A 414 58.76 -28.51 35.39
CA GLU A 414 58.37 -29.76 36.05
C GLU A 414 56.81 -29.78 36.10
N ASN A 415 56.17 -30.94 35.89
CA ASN A 415 54.73 -31.26 36.07
C ASN A 415 54.52 -31.82 37.52
N PRO A 416 53.32 -32.27 38.03
CA PRO A 416 52.02 -32.61 37.40
C PRO A 416 50.74 -32.16 38.18
N SER A 417 49.51 -32.21 37.65
CA SER A 417 48.51 -33.31 37.79
C SER A 417 47.10 -32.70 37.53
N ALA A 418 46.29 -33.23 36.59
CA ALA A 418 45.21 -34.23 36.73
C ALA A 418 43.78 -33.64 36.88
N ASP A 419 42.97 -33.95 35.86
CA ASP A 419 41.52 -34.23 35.80
C ASP A 419 40.40 -33.17 35.98
N ALA A 420 39.51 -33.23 34.96
CA ALA A 420 38.05 -33.25 35.00
C ALA A 420 37.21 -31.99 34.64
N ALA A 421 36.41 -32.22 33.58
CA ALA A 421 34.99 -31.87 33.39
C ALA A 421 34.56 -30.46 32.91
N ASP A 422 33.77 -30.51 31.83
CA ASP A 422 32.60 -29.71 31.46
C ASP A 422 32.43 -28.30 32.04
N LEU A 423 32.22 -27.31 31.16
CA LEU A 423 30.98 -26.51 31.08
C LEU A 423 31.12 -25.38 30.04
N ALA A 424 30.10 -25.24 29.20
CA ALA A 424 29.93 -24.16 28.22
C ALA A 424 29.69 -22.80 28.93
N PRO A 425 30.09 -21.66 28.35
CA PRO A 425 29.67 -20.36 28.85
C PRO A 425 28.39 -19.87 28.14
N GLU A 426 27.30 -19.79 28.90
CA GLU A 426 26.17 -18.90 28.61
C GLU A 426 26.63 -17.44 28.66
N MET A 427 26.36 -16.67 27.60
CA MET A 427 26.53 -15.21 27.61
C MET A 427 25.19 -14.51 27.83
N VAL A 428 25.11 -13.86 28.97
CA VAL A 428 23.98 -13.11 29.53
C VAL A 428 23.65 -11.87 28.69
N VAL A 429 22.38 -11.76 28.29
CA VAL A 429 21.78 -10.57 27.69
C VAL A 429 21.43 -9.57 28.79
N LYS A 430 22.01 -8.37 28.75
CA LYS A 430 21.65 -7.25 29.63
C LYS A 430 20.65 -6.36 28.90
N VAL A 431 19.40 -6.37 29.34
CA VAL A 431 18.34 -5.45 28.88
C VAL A 431 18.25 -4.30 29.87
N GLU A 432 18.61 -3.10 29.44
CA GLU A 432 18.44 -1.87 30.21
C GLU A 432 17.12 -1.22 29.78
N LYS A 433 16.17 -1.14 30.72
CA LYS A 433 14.90 -0.42 30.56
C LYS A 433 15.14 1.08 30.80
N LEU A 434 14.72 1.91 29.86
CA LEU A 434 14.50 3.34 30.07
C LEU A 434 13.00 3.59 30.22
N ASP A 435 12.59 4.10 31.38
CA ASP A 435 11.26 4.64 31.62
C ASP A 435 11.09 6.03 30.98
N PRO A 436 9.88 6.41 30.53
CA PRO A 436 9.62 7.69 29.89
C PRO A 436 9.26 8.76 30.93
N GLU A 437 10.07 9.82 31.01
CA GLU A 437 9.67 11.07 31.67
C GLU A 437 8.73 11.87 30.76
N LEU A 438 7.50 12.02 31.24
CA LEU A 438 6.61 13.13 30.97
C LEU A 438 7.10 14.36 31.72
N ASP A 439 6.99 15.54 31.10
CA ASP A 439 6.74 16.84 31.77
C ASP A 439 6.73 17.95 30.69
N PRO A 440 6.18 19.15 30.96
CA PRO A 440 4.78 19.48 31.24
C PRO A 440 4.12 20.33 30.13
#